data_AF-A0AA35UJJ6-F1
#
_entry.id   AF-A0AA35UJJ6-F1
#
_cell.length_a   1.000
_cell.length_b   1.000
_cell.length_c   1.000
_cell.angle_alpha   90.00
_cell.angle_beta   90.00
_cell.angle_gamma   90.00
#
_symmetry.space_group_name_H-M   'P 1'
#
loop_
_entity.id
_entity.type
_entity.pdbx_description
1 polymer ?
#
loop_
_entity_poly.entity_id
_entity_poly.type
_entity_poly.pdbx_seq_one_letter_code
_entity_poly.pdbx_strand_id
1 'polypeptide(L)'
;MNKMIKTLVPVAIVLGMLASCAQPNLHPMDMTAAVQSAKTRADHEALAAHYEQAAQEAVSKIDEHKKLLEQYKTRGYLYGKQALNLQSHCEAIIRSYQQIANANSEMAKTHRQLAESAN
;
A
#
# COMPACT_ATOMS: atom_id res chain seq x y z
N MET A 1 4.77 -60.20 -25.61
CA MET A 1 5.96 -60.82 -24.97
C MET A 1 6.50 -59.83 -23.95
N ASN A 2 6.52 -60.26 -22.68
CA ASN A 2 6.97 -59.62 -21.44
C ASN A 2 6.35 -58.32 -20.88
N LYS A 3 5.92 -58.47 -19.62
CA LYS A 3 5.36 -57.54 -18.64
C LYS A 3 6.47 -56.74 -17.91
N MET A 4 6.00 -55.82 -17.05
CA MET A 4 6.65 -55.34 -15.80
C MET A 4 7.64 -54.18 -16.01
N ILE A 5 7.52 -52.99 -15.40
CA ILE A 5 7.19 -52.65 -14.00
C ILE A 5 6.57 -51.25 -13.91
N LYS A 6 5.54 -51.14 -13.07
CA LYS A 6 4.97 -49.90 -12.53
C LYS A 6 5.96 -49.26 -11.56
N THR A 7 6.24 -47.97 -11.71
CA THR A 7 6.52 -47.09 -10.56
C THR A 7 5.84 -45.76 -10.77
N LEU A 8 4.72 -45.65 -10.07
CA LEU A 8 3.92 -44.47 -9.82
C LEU A 8 4.68 -43.70 -8.73
N VAL A 9 5.27 -42.55 -9.06
CA VAL A 9 5.79 -41.60 -8.06
C VAL A 9 5.06 -40.28 -8.31
N PRO A 10 4.05 -39.93 -7.50
CA PRO A 10 3.40 -38.65 -7.59
C PRO A 10 4.35 -37.65 -6.91
N VAL A 11 5.03 -36.82 -7.70
CA VAL A 11 5.68 -35.62 -7.15
C VAL A 11 4.58 -34.62 -6.86
N ALA A 12 3.93 -34.84 -5.73
CA ALA A 12 3.17 -33.83 -5.01
C ALA A 12 4.18 -32.83 -4.45
N ILE A 13 4.40 -31.72 -5.17
CA ILE A 13 5.14 -30.58 -4.63
C ILE A 13 4.31 -29.32 -4.87
N VAL A 14 3.62 -28.98 -3.79
CA VAL A 14 3.33 -27.64 -3.31
C VAL A 14 2.37 -26.84 -4.17
N LEU A 15 1.10 -27.02 -3.79
CA LEU A 15 0.10 -25.97 -3.64
C LEU A 15 0.74 -24.72 -3.00
N GLY A 16 1.38 -23.89 -3.81
CA GLY A 16 1.70 -22.53 -3.45
C GLY A 16 0.38 -21.79 -3.41
N MET A 17 -0.21 -21.71 -2.22
CA MET A 17 -1.28 -20.77 -1.93
C MET A 17 -0.82 -19.41 -2.45
N LEU A 18 -1.34 -19.00 -3.60
CA LEU A 18 -1.60 -17.61 -3.86
C LEU A 18 -2.66 -17.24 -2.83
N ALA A 19 -2.23 -16.99 -1.59
CA ALA A 19 -2.84 -15.98 -0.77
C ALA A 19 -2.65 -14.70 -1.58
N SER A 20 -3.54 -14.53 -2.57
CA SER A 20 -3.97 -13.22 -2.99
C SER A 20 -4.22 -12.52 -1.67
N CYS A 21 -3.38 -11.55 -1.35
CA CYS A 21 -3.75 -10.51 -0.43
C CYS A 21 -4.97 -9.88 -1.09
N ALA A 22 -6.14 -10.51 -0.91
CA ALA A 22 -7.39 -9.83 -0.97
C ALA A 22 -7.18 -8.74 0.07
N GLN A 23 -6.81 -7.55 -0.42
CA GLN A 23 -7.05 -6.32 0.31
C GLN A 23 -8.44 -6.53 0.87
N PRO A 24 -8.62 -6.53 2.21
CA PRO A 24 -9.96 -6.58 2.74
C PRO A 24 -10.70 -5.50 1.98
N ASN A 25 -11.70 -5.91 1.20
CA ASN A 25 -12.53 -4.98 0.46
C ASN A 25 -13.28 -4.22 1.55
N LEU A 26 -12.60 -3.23 2.13
CA LEU A 26 -13.19 -2.14 2.87
C LEU A 26 -14.07 -1.51 1.81
N HIS A 27 -15.37 -1.82 1.91
CA HIS A 27 -16.38 -1.07 1.21
C HIS A 27 -16.01 0.42 1.36
N PRO A 28 -15.99 1.21 0.27
CA PRO A 28 -15.49 2.57 0.33
C PRO A 28 -16.17 3.30 1.50
N MET A 29 -15.39 3.61 2.53
CA MET A 29 -15.88 4.25 3.73
C MET A 29 -16.09 5.72 3.36
N ASP A 30 -17.29 6.24 3.58
CA ASP A 30 -17.48 7.69 3.56
C ASP A 30 -16.74 8.27 4.75
N MET A 31 -15.50 8.70 4.53
CA MET A 31 -14.64 9.21 5.59
C MET A 31 -15.20 10.45 6.27
N THR A 32 -16.00 11.26 5.55
CA THR A 32 -16.62 12.44 6.15
C THR A 32 -17.66 12.00 7.17
N ALA A 33 -18.58 11.12 6.77
CA ALA A 33 -19.60 10.61 7.66
C ALA A 33 -19.01 9.76 8.81
N ALA A 34 -18.01 8.92 8.51
CA ALA A 34 -17.36 8.06 9.50
C ALA A 34 -16.64 8.86 10.58
N VAL A 35 -15.85 9.89 10.22
CA VAL A 35 -15.18 10.77 11.20
C VAL A 35 -16.19 11.53 12.05
N GLN A 36 -17.31 12.01 11.46
CA GLN A 36 -18.33 12.78 12.19
C GLN A 36 -19.17 11.92 13.14
N SER A 37 -19.37 10.64 12.82
CA SER A 37 -20.26 9.75 13.56
C SER A 37 -19.56 8.81 14.53
N ALA A 38 -18.22 8.69 14.48
CA ALA A 38 -17.45 7.80 15.33
C ALA A 38 -17.59 8.15 16.82
N LYS A 39 -18.02 7.16 17.61
CA LYS A 39 -18.26 7.31 19.06
C LYS A 39 -17.72 6.14 19.87
N THR A 40 -17.73 4.95 19.29
CA THR A 40 -17.34 3.73 19.97
C THR A 40 -15.86 3.44 19.74
N ARG A 41 -15.28 2.59 20.60
CA ARG A 41 -13.94 2.03 20.37
C ARG A 41 -13.78 1.46 18.97
N ALA A 42 -14.77 0.68 18.52
CA ALA A 42 -14.74 0.03 17.21
C ALA A 42 -14.76 1.04 16.05
N ASP A 43 -15.52 2.15 16.16
CA ASP A 43 -15.54 3.18 15.12
C ASP A 43 -14.16 3.83 14.96
N HIS A 44 -13.52 4.16 16.09
CA HIS A 44 -12.19 4.76 16.09
C HIS A 44 -11.11 3.77 15.62
N GLU A 45 -11.21 2.47 15.96
CA GLU A 45 -10.33 1.44 15.42
C GLU A 45 -10.46 1.29 13.90
N ALA A 46 -11.69 1.35 13.37
CA ALA A 46 -11.93 1.30 11.93
C ALA A 46 -11.33 2.50 11.19
N LEU A 47 -11.49 3.71 11.75
CA LEU A 47 -10.86 4.92 11.21
C LEU A 47 -9.34 4.85 11.27
N ALA A 48 -8.78 4.36 12.38
CA ALA A 48 -7.34 4.18 12.52
C ALA A 48 -6.77 3.23 11.45
N ALA A 49 -7.41 2.07 11.26
CA ALA A 49 -7.01 1.10 10.25
C ALA A 49 -7.09 1.67 8.82
N HIS A 50 -8.13 2.45 8.51
CA HIS A 50 -8.25 3.11 7.21
C HIS A 50 -7.10 4.10 6.98
N TYR A 51 -6.80 4.97 7.95
CA TYR A 51 -5.71 5.92 7.85
C TYR A 51 -4.33 5.23 7.79
N GLU A 52 -4.13 4.12 8.52
CA GLU A 52 -2.92 3.29 8.42
C GLU A 52 -2.73 2.74 6.99
N GLN A 53 -3.81 2.24 6.38
CA GLN A 53 -3.77 1.76 5.00
C GLN A 53 -3.45 2.90 4.01
N ALA A 54 -4.12 4.05 4.15
CA ALA A 54 -3.88 5.22 3.30
C ALA A 54 -2.44 5.73 3.41
N ALA A 55 -1.83 5.67 4.60
CA ALA A 55 -0.42 5.98 4.79
C ALA A 55 0.50 5.00 4.05
N GLN A 56 0.21 3.69 4.10
CA GLN A 56 0.98 2.66 3.39
C GLN A 56 0.86 2.79 1.86
N GLU A 57 -0.31 3.15 1.35
CA GLU A 57 -0.52 3.43 -0.06
C GLU A 57 0.31 4.64 -0.51
N ALA A 58 0.35 5.70 0.30
CA ALA A 58 1.21 6.86 0.04
C ALA A 58 2.69 6.50 0.05
N VAL A 59 3.16 5.67 1.00
CA VAL A 59 4.55 5.16 1.02
C VAL A 59 4.86 4.36 -0.25
N SER A 60 3.94 3.51 -0.69
CA SER A 60 4.10 2.74 -1.93
C SER A 60 4.27 3.66 -3.15
N LYS A 61 3.54 4.77 -3.20
CA LYS A 61 3.68 5.80 -4.25
C LYS A 61 5.01 6.54 -4.17
N ILE A 62 5.50 6.84 -2.96
CA ILE A 62 6.84 7.41 -2.78
C ILE A 62 7.90 6.49 -3.41
N ASP A 63 7.83 5.19 -3.14
CA ASP A 63 8.82 4.24 -3.63
C ASP A 63 8.75 4.01 -5.15
N GLU A 64 7.54 4.03 -5.72
CA GLU A 64 7.34 4.06 -7.17
C GLU A 64 8.04 5.27 -7.80
N HIS A 65 7.80 6.47 -7.28
CA HIS A 65 8.38 7.70 -7.82
C HIS A 65 9.88 7.85 -7.54
N LYS A 66 10.41 7.28 -6.46
CA LYS A 66 11.86 7.19 -6.25
C LYS A 66 12.52 6.37 -7.36
N LYS A 67 11.94 5.22 -7.73
CA LYS A 67 12.47 4.39 -8.83
C LYS A 67 12.44 5.14 -10.17
N LEU A 68 11.36 5.86 -10.47
CA LEU A 68 11.27 6.70 -11.67
C LEU A 68 12.29 7.83 -11.67
N LEU A 69 12.45 8.52 -10.54
CA LEU A 69 13.43 9.58 -10.39
C LEU A 69 14.86 9.08 -10.67
N GLU A 70 15.22 7.91 -10.13
CA GLU A 70 16.52 7.29 -10.40
C GLU A 70 16.69 6.91 -11.87
N GLN A 71 15.64 6.43 -12.53
CA GLN A 71 15.69 6.19 -13.99
C GLN A 71 15.91 7.50 -14.77
N TYR A 72 15.20 8.58 -14.44
CA TYR A 72 15.37 9.86 -15.12
C TYR A 72 16.72 10.52 -14.85
N LYS A 73 17.33 10.25 -13.69
CA LYS A 73 18.70 10.69 -13.36
C LYS A 73 19.75 9.87 -14.13
N THR A 74 19.65 8.54 -14.09
CA THR A 74 20.66 7.64 -14.67
C THR A 74 20.57 7.53 -16.20
N ARG A 75 19.35 7.64 -16.76
CA ARG A 75 19.07 7.51 -18.20
C ARG A 75 18.56 8.82 -18.81
N GLY A 76 18.97 9.96 -18.26
CA GLY A 76 18.54 11.28 -18.74
C GLY A 76 18.79 11.51 -20.24
N TYR A 77 19.82 10.87 -20.81
CA TYR A 77 20.13 10.92 -22.25
C TYR A 77 18.99 10.41 -23.15
N LEU A 78 18.11 9.52 -22.65
CA LEU A 78 16.94 9.04 -23.40
C LEU A 78 15.84 10.11 -23.54
N TYR A 79 15.83 11.11 -22.66
CA TYR A 79 14.78 12.12 -22.58
C TYR A 79 15.28 13.54 -22.94
N GLY A 80 16.59 13.70 -23.14
CA GLY A 80 17.21 14.99 -23.46
C GLY A 80 16.86 16.07 -22.44
N LYS A 81 16.48 17.27 -22.91
CA LYS A 81 16.13 18.40 -22.04
C LYS A 81 14.91 18.13 -21.14
N GLN A 82 14.03 17.21 -21.52
CA GLN A 82 12.83 16.89 -20.74
C GLN A 82 13.15 16.14 -19.44
N ALA A 83 14.33 15.52 -19.34
CA ALA A 83 14.75 14.79 -18.15
C ALA A 83 14.66 15.64 -16.88
N LEU A 84 15.06 16.92 -16.94
CA LEU A 84 15.03 17.84 -15.80
C LEU A 84 13.60 18.12 -15.29
N ASN A 85 12.65 18.24 -16.22
CA ASN A 85 11.24 18.44 -15.87
C ASN A 85 10.65 17.18 -15.24
N LEU A 86 10.98 16.00 -15.79
CA LEU A 86 10.54 14.71 -15.24
C LEU A 86 11.11 14.43 -13.84
N GLN A 87 12.39 14.78 -13.61
CA GLN A 87 13.02 14.71 -12.29
C GLN A 87 12.31 15.64 -11.29
N SER A 88 12.15 16.92 -11.64
CA SER A 88 11.45 17.90 -10.79
C SER A 88 10.01 17.49 -10.47
N HIS A 89 9.31 16.91 -11.44
CA HIS A 89 7.96 16.38 -11.26
C HIS A 89 7.92 15.21 -10.27
N CYS A 90 8.82 14.23 -10.41
CA CYS A 90 8.90 13.11 -9.46
C CYS A 90 9.24 13.58 -8.05
N GLU A 91 10.16 14.54 -7.91
CA GLU A 91 10.50 15.10 -6.59
C GLU A 91 9.31 15.81 -5.94
N ALA A 92 8.51 16.55 -6.72
CA ALA A 92 7.28 17.16 -6.23
C ALA A 92 6.27 16.12 -5.76
N ILE A 93 6.08 15.04 -6.53
CA ILE A 93 5.18 13.94 -6.16
C ILE A 93 5.66 13.24 -4.89
N ILE A 94 6.96 12.94 -4.78
CA ILE A 94 7.56 12.32 -3.58
C ILE A 94 7.28 13.19 -2.34
N ARG A 95 7.49 14.51 -2.43
CA ARG A 95 7.21 15.43 -1.32
C ARG A 95 5.73 15.43 -0.94
N SER A 96 4.83 15.46 -1.93
CA SER A 96 3.38 15.45 -1.69
C SER A 96 2.94 14.16 -1.00
N TYR A 97 3.36 12.99 -1.49
CA TYR A 97 3.02 11.72 -0.83
C TYR A 97 3.67 11.57 0.54
N GLN A 98 4.84 12.15 0.79
CA GLN A 98 5.40 12.18 2.15
C GLN A 98 4.51 12.95 3.12
N GLN A 99 3.96 14.10 2.69
CA GLN A 99 2.99 14.85 3.50
C GLN A 99 1.72 14.03 3.73
N ILE A 100 1.20 13.35 2.71
CA ILE A 100 0.03 12.48 2.81
C ILE A 100 0.31 11.34 3.79
N ALA A 101 1.44 10.64 3.66
CA ALA A 101 1.81 9.53 4.54
C ALA A 101 1.88 9.98 6.01
N ASN A 102 2.50 11.14 6.26
CA ASN A 102 2.62 11.70 7.61
C ASN A 102 1.24 12.07 8.19
N ALA A 103 0.43 12.82 7.44
CA ALA A 103 -0.90 13.23 7.89
C ALA A 103 -1.81 12.04 8.19
N ASN A 104 -1.82 11.02 7.32
CA ASN A 104 -2.58 9.80 7.57
C ASN A 104 -2.05 9.03 8.78
N SER A 105 -0.73 8.94 8.97
CA SER A 105 -0.15 8.30 10.16
C SER A 105 -0.53 9.02 11.47
N GLU A 106 -0.58 10.36 11.45
CA GLU A 106 -1.01 11.16 12.60
C GLU A 106 -2.50 10.98 12.91
N MET A 107 -3.35 10.94 11.87
CA MET A 107 -4.78 10.66 12.03
C MET A 107 -5.02 9.26 12.58
N ALA A 108 -4.30 8.25 12.07
CA ALA A 108 -4.36 6.89 12.58
C ALA A 108 -4.02 6.85 14.08
N LYS A 109 -2.88 7.45 14.47
CA LYS A 109 -2.46 7.53 15.87
C LYS A 109 -3.52 8.22 16.74
N THR A 110 -4.09 9.32 16.27
CA THR A 110 -5.14 10.06 16.99
C THR A 110 -6.35 9.16 17.23
N HIS A 111 -6.80 8.42 16.22
CA HIS A 111 -7.92 7.51 16.36
C HIS A 111 -7.61 6.29 17.25
N ARG A 112 -6.39 5.77 17.27
CA ARG A 112 -5.99 4.75 18.26
C ARG A 112 -6.13 5.25 19.70
N GLN A 113 -5.69 6.48 19.98
CA GLN A 113 -5.81 7.10 21.30
C GLN A 113 -7.27 7.34 21.70
N LEU A 114 -8.12 7.75 20.74
CA LEU A 114 -9.55 7.90 20.97
C LEU A 114 -10.23 6.55 21.23
N ALA A 115 -9.82 5.48 20.54
CA ALA A 115 -10.33 4.13 20.78
C ALA A 115 -10.01 3.61 22.19
N GLU A 116 -8.82 3.90 22.71
CA GLU A 116 -8.43 3.58 24.10
C GLU A 116 -9.32 4.29 25.12
N SER A 117 -9.75 5.51 24.80
CA SER A 117 -10.54 6.39 25.68
C SER A 117 -12.05 6.22 25.53
N ALA A 118 -12.51 5.61 24.43
CA ALA A 118 -13.93 5.34 24.16
C ALA A 118 -14.37 4.06 24.87
N ASN A 119 -15.58 4.06 25.45
CA ASN A 119 -16.16 2.88 26.11
C ASN A 119 -16.68 1.86 25.10
#